data_AF-A0AA38UA24-F1
#
_entry.id   AF-A0AA38UA24-F1
#
_cell.length_a   1.000
_cell.length_b   1.000
_cell.length_c   1.000
_cell.angle_alpha   90.00
_cell.angle_beta   90.00
_cell.angle_gamma   90.00
#
_symmetry.space_group_name_H-M   'P 1'
#
loop_
_entity.id
_entity.type
_entity.pdbx_description
1 polymer ?
#
loop_
_entity_poly.entity_id
_entity_poly.type
_entity_poly.pdbx_seq_one_letter_code
_entity_poly.pdbx_strand_id
1 'polypeptide(L)' 'MKCGDTIDSLISAIYPSLHLINPAEVNDQWFFERTILSPKNDDVDDLNFKCLNTLKGDIFTYHSADAAV' A
#
# COMPACT_ATOMS: atom_id res chain seq x y z
N MET A 1 -1.90 -5.86 -20.68
CA MET A 1 -2.56 -6.00 -19.38
C MET A 1 -3.48 -4.78 -19.23
N LYS A 2 -4.79 -4.95 -19.42
CA LYS A 2 -5.77 -3.85 -19.28
C LYS A 2 -6.10 -3.69 -17.80
N CYS A 3 -5.17 -3.09 -17.07
CA CYS A 3 -5.52 -2.53 -15.79
C CYS A 3 -6.48 -1.37 -16.07
N GLY A 4 -7.64 -1.30 -15.43
CA GLY A 4 -8.60 -0.22 -15.68
C GLY A 4 -7.98 1.16 -15.43
N ASP A 5 -8.63 2.22 -15.91
CA ASP A 5 -8.11 3.60 -15.83
C ASP A 5 -8.10 4.18 -14.40
N THR A 6 -8.18 3.34 -13.37
CA THR A 6 -8.28 3.74 -11.96
C THR A 6 -7.24 3.06 -11.09
N ILE A 7 -6.85 3.73 -10.01
CA ILE A 7 -5.94 3.18 -9.01
C ILE A 7 -6.51 1.90 -8.37
N ASP A 8 -7.83 1.84 -8.15
CA ASP A 8 -8.46 0.67 -7.51
C ASP A 8 -8.36 -0.59 -8.37
N SER A 9 -8.48 -0.44 -9.69
CA SER A 9 -8.26 -1.55 -10.61
C SER A 9 -6.79 -2.00 -10.66
N LEU A 10 -5.84 -1.10 -10.43
CA LEU A 10 -4.41 -1.43 -10.30
C LEU A 10 -4.10 -2.20 -9.03
N ILE A 11 -4.54 -1.68 -7.89
CA ILE A 11 -4.37 -2.34 -6.60
C ILE A 11 -5.02 -3.73 -6.65
N SER A 12 -6.22 -3.86 -7.20
CA SER A 12 -6.90 -5.15 -7.33
C SER A 12 -6.20 -6.14 -8.28
N ALA A 13 -5.52 -5.64 -9.33
CA ALA A 13 -4.78 -6.49 -10.26
C ALA A 13 -3.47 -7.00 -9.67
N ILE A 14 -2.77 -6.19 -8.87
CA ILE A 14 -1.47 -6.53 -8.27
C ILE A 14 -1.65 -7.26 -6.93
N TYR A 15 -2.66 -6.86 -6.15
CA TYR A 15 -2.99 -7.38 -4.82
C TYR A 15 -4.44 -7.88 -4.75
N PRO A 16 -4.80 -8.96 -5.46
CA PRO A 16 -6.20 -9.42 -5.56
C PRO A 16 -6.87 -9.78 -4.23
N SER A 17 -6.07 -10.12 -3.21
CA SER A 17 -6.57 -10.53 -1.89
C SER A 17 -6.11 -9.60 -0.76
N LEU A 18 -5.75 -8.35 -1.05
CA LEU A 18 -5.17 -7.42 -0.07
C LEU A 18 -6.02 -7.30 1.21
N HIS A 19 -7.34 -7.22 1.04
CA HIS A 19 -8.32 -7.10 2.14
C HIS A 19 -8.47 -8.34 3.03
N LEU A 20 -8.00 -9.51 2.57
CA LEU A 20 -8.04 -10.76 3.33
C LEU A 20 -6.75 -11.02 4.10
N ILE A 21 -5.69 -10.30 3.77
CA ILE A 21 -4.37 -10.51 4.34
C ILE A 21 -4.32 -9.92 5.75
N ASN A 22 -3.85 -10.73 6.69
CA ASN A 22 -3.31 -10.24 7.95
C ASN A 22 -1.83 -9.87 7.75
N PRO A 23 -1.44 -8.59 7.87
CA PRO A 23 -0.05 -8.18 7.68
C PRO A 23 0.95 -8.94 8.57
N ALA A 24 0.53 -9.39 9.75
CA ALA A 24 1.38 -10.17 10.66
C ALA A 24 1.72 -11.58 10.15
N GLU A 25 0.99 -12.08 9.17
CA GLU A 25 1.13 -13.45 8.62
C GLU A 25 1.81 -13.46 7.24
N VAL A 26 2.10 -12.29 6.68
CA VAL A 26 2.69 -12.15 5.35
C VAL A 26 4.13 -11.65 5.46
N ASN A 27 5.03 -12.36 4.80
CA ASN A 27 6.44 -12.00 4.70
C ASN A 27 6.60 -10.74 3.82
N ASP A 28 7.48 -9.82 4.24
CA ASP A 28 7.87 -8.61 3.50
C ASP A 28 8.18 -8.86 2.01
N GLN A 29 8.75 -10.02 1.67
CA GLN A 29 9.05 -10.45 0.31
C GLN A 29 7.82 -10.43 -0.61
N TRP A 30 6.63 -10.72 -0.07
CA TRP A 30 5.38 -10.73 -0.84
C TRP A 30 5.03 -9.35 -1.39
N PHE A 31 5.23 -8.30 -0.57
CA PHE A 31 5.04 -6.91 -0.97
C PHE A 31 6.14 -6.46 -1.93
N PHE A 32 7.40 -6.84 -1.65
CA PHE A 32 8.55 -6.49 -2.47
C PHE A 32 8.38 -6.94 -3.94
N GLU A 33 7.98 -8.20 -4.16
CA GLU A 33 7.76 -8.77 -5.50
C GLU A 33 6.60 -8.13 -6.28
N ARG A 34 5.78 -7.31 -5.60
CA ARG A 34 4.56 -6.69 -6.14
C ARG A 34 4.62 -5.15 -6.06
N THR A 35 5.81 -4.59 -5.90
CA THR A 35 6.02 -3.14 -5.78
C THR A 35 5.40 -2.39 -6.97
N ILE A 36 4.56 -1.41 -6.68
CA ILE A 36 4.00 -0.50 -7.68
C ILE A 36 4.90 0.75 -7.73
N LEU A 37 5.43 1.05 -8.91
CA LEU A 37 6.29 2.23 -9.13
C LEU A 37 5.49 3.36 -9.76
N SER A 38 5.70 4.59 -9.27
CA SER A 38 5.05 5.79 -9.79
C SER A 38 6.06 6.93 -9.95
N PRO A 39 5.92 7.80 -10.97
CA PRO A 39 6.87 8.89 -11.22
C PRO A 39 6.74 10.09 -10.27
N LYS A 40 5.63 10.25 -9.54
CA LYS A 40 5.41 11.37 -8.61
C LYS A 40 5.13 10.86 -7.20
N ASN A 41 5.63 11.57 -6.20
CA ASN A 41 5.40 11.22 -4.80
C ASN A 41 3.93 11.32 -4.40
N ASP A 42 3.19 12.32 -4.88
CA ASP A 42 1.75 12.44 -4.61
C ASP A 42 0.99 11.16 -5.04
N ASP A 43 1.33 10.61 -6.20
CA ASP A 43 0.75 9.37 -6.71
C ASP A 43 1.19 8.15 -5.86
N VAL A 44 2.44 8.15 -5.36
CA VAL A 44 2.94 7.12 -4.42
C VAL A 44 2.18 7.17 -3.09
N ASP A 45 1.93 8.37 -2.57
CA ASP A 45 1.22 8.58 -1.31
C ASP A 45 -0.24 8.11 -1.44
N ASP A 46 -0.93 8.45 -2.53
CA ASP A 46 -2.29 7.99 -2.82
C ASP A 46 -2.37 6.46 -2.94
N LEU A 47 -1.42 5.84 -3.64
CA LEU A 47 -1.32 4.39 -3.77
C LEU A 47 -1.12 3.71 -2.41
N ASN A 48 -0.13 4.17 -1.64
CA ASN A 48 0.20 3.61 -0.34
C ASN A 48 -0.95 3.80 0.66
N PHE A 49 -1.59 4.98 0.66
CA PHE A 49 -2.74 5.26 1.50
C PHE A 49 -3.90 4.32 1.17
N LYS A 50 -4.24 4.12 -0.11
CA LYS A 50 -5.30 3.18 -0.51
C LYS A 50 -4.99 1.74 -0.13
N CYS A 51 -3.75 1.28 -0.36
CA CYS A 51 -3.32 -0.05 0.05
C CYS A 51 -3.43 -0.25 1.57
N LEU A 52 -2.94 0.72 2.36
CA LEU A 52 -2.99 0.68 3.82
C LEU A 52 -4.42 0.61 4.35
N ASN A 53 -5.34 1.42 3.81
CA ASN A 53 -6.76 1.41 4.20
C ASN A 53 -7.51 0.15 3.75
N THR A 54 -6.95 -0.63 2.81
CA THR A 54 -7.53 -1.90 2.37
C THR A 54 -7.09 -3.06 3.25
N LEU A 55 -5.91 -2.98 3.86
CA LEU A 55 -5.39 -4.03 4.75
C LEU A 55 -6.29 -4.21 5.97
N LYS A 56 -6.41 -5.46 6.43
CA LYS A 56 -7.14 -5.77 7.65
C LYS A 56 -6.29 -5.42 8.88
N GLY A 57 -6.85 -4.65 9.80
CA GLY A 57 -6.22 -4.34 11.08
C GLY A 57 -6.48 -2.89 11.51
N ASP A 58 -5.80 -2.50 12.59
CA ASP A 58 -5.85 -1.14 13.10
C ASP A 58 -4.74 -0.28 12.44
N ILE A 59 -5.08 0.97 12.14
CA ILE A 59 -4.13 1.94 11.58
C ILE A 59 -3.54 2.76 12.73
N PHE A 60 -2.21 2.86 12.75
CA PHE A 60 -1.48 3.67 13.71
C PHE A 60 -0.67 4.73 12.97
N THR A 61 -0.71 5.96 13.48
CA THR A 61 0.09 7.07 12.96
C THR A 61 1.22 7.38 13.93
N TYR A 62 2.45 7.39 13.43
CA TYR A 62 3.64 7.75 14.18
C TYR A 62 4.16 9.09 13.69
N HIS A 63 4.27 10.06 14.59
CA HIS A 63 4.77 11.39 14.28
C HIS A 63 6.29 11.43 14.41
N SER A 64 6.96 12.14 13.49
CA SER A 64 8.40 12.38 13.56
C SER A 64 8.74 13.24 14.78
N ALA A 65 9.94 13.01 15.33
CA ALA A 65 10.53 13.86 16.37
C ALA A 65 11.51 14.83 15.72
N ASP A 66 10.98 15.95 15.18
CA ASP A 66 11.77 16.88 14.38
C ASP A 66 12.56 17.91 15.21
N ALA A 67 12.50 17.81 16.55
CA ALA A 67 13.26 18.64 17.46
C ALA A 67 14.19 17.77 18.33
N ALA A 68 15.50 17.98 18.17
CA ALA A 68 16.47 17.59 19.19
C ALA A 68 16.42 18.63 20.32
N VAL A 69 16.14 18.17 21.54
CA VAL A 69 16.24 19.00 22.77
C VAL A 69 17.69 19.13 23.18
#